data_AF-A0A953N8K4-F1
#
_entry.id   AF-A0A953N8K4-F1
#
_cell.length_a   1.000
_cell.length_b   1.000
_cell.length_c   1.000
_cell.angle_alpha   90.00
_cell.angle_beta   90.00
_cell.angle_gamma   90.00
#
_symmetry.space_group_name_H-M   'P 1'
#
loop_
_entity.id
_entity.type
_entity.pdbx_description
1 polymer ?
#
loop_
_entity_poly.entity_id
_entity_poly.type
_entity_poly.pdbx_seq_one_letter_code
_entity_poly.pdbx_strand_id
1 'polypeptide(L)'
;MAYRIGFPFWRFISNLGIPVAIRIDVFWDQQAKVFVATSPDLRGMVAEAPTMSSLESEVDTSIDDLLTDELGNHHGPTIKHYRAVQSYPA
;
A
#
# COMPACT_ATOMS: atom_id res chain seq x y z
N MET A 1 -5.07 15.37 7.17
CA MET A 1 -4.32 15.47 5.89
C MET A 1 -3.07 14.62 6.04
N ALA A 2 -2.76 13.78 5.06
CA ALA A 2 -1.57 12.93 5.03
C ALA A 2 -0.88 13.13 3.67
N TYR A 3 0.45 13.12 3.65
CA TYR A 3 1.23 13.36 2.42
C TYR A 3 1.33 12.05 1.63
N ARG A 4 1.06 12.07 0.33
CA ARG A 4 0.99 10.86 -0.48
C ARG A 4 2.39 10.33 -0.80
N ILE A 5 2.61 9.04 -0.61
CA ILE A 5 3.86 8.36 -1.00
C ILE A 5 4.05 8.48 -2.52
N GLY A 6 5.29 8.62 -2.97
CA GLY A 6 5.63 8.83 -4.38
C GLY A 6 5.71 10.30 -4.82
N PHE A 7 5.25 11.25 -3.99
CA PHE A 7 5.45 12.68 -4.23
C PHE A 7 6.81 13.16 -3.70
N PRO A 8 7.42 14.22 -4.26
CA PRO A 8 8.74 14.70 -3.82
C PRO A 8 8.85 14.90 -2.30
N PHE A 9 9.97 14.50 -1.71
CA PHE A 9 10.26 14.64 -0.27
C PHE A 9 9.37 13.83 0.70
N TRP A 10 8.54 12.90 0.23
CA TRP A 10 7.68 12.08 1.11
C TRP A 10 8.48 11.34 2.20
N ARG A 11 9.69 10.84 1.87
CA ARG A 11 10.59 10.15 2.82
C ARG A 11 11.10 11.04 3.94
N PHE A 12 11.33 12.32 3.63
CA PHE A 12 11.76 13.29 4.64
C PHE A 12 10.62 13.60 5.61
N ILE A 13 9.41 13.83 5.07
CA ILE A 13 8.19 14.06 5.85
C ILE A 13 7.89 12.86 6.75
N SER A 14 7.99 11.64 6.22
CA SER A 14 7.75 10.42 6.99
C SER A 14 8.77 10.24 8.12
N ASN A 15 10.05 10.55 7.89
CA ASN A 15 11.09 10.52 8.92
C ASN A 15 10.90 11.56 10.04
N LEU A 16 10.16 12.63 9.79
CA LEU A 16 9.75 13.59 10.82
C LEU A 16 8.55 13.11 11.65
N GLY A 17 8.12 11.86 11.47
CA GLY A 17 6.95 11.29 12.16
C GLY A 17 5.61 11.82 11.63
N ILE A 18 5.61 12.52 10.49
CA ILE A 18 4.39 13.03 9.87
C ILE A 18 3.73 11.88 9.10
N PRO A 19 2.44 11.61 9.34
CA PRO A 19 1.76 10.52 8.65
C PRO A 19 1.67 10.69 7.14
N VAL A 20 1.89 9.59 6.44
CA VAL A 20 1.78 9.49 4.98
C VAL A 20 0.55 8.67 4.57
N ALA A 21 0.16 8.80 3.30
CA ALA A 21 -0.98 8.11 2.71
C ALA A 21 -0.57 7.32 1.46
N ILE A 22 -1.24 6.18 1.25
CA ILE A 22 -0.99 5.26 0.12
C ILE A 22 -2.30 5.00 -0.61
N ARG A 23 -2.26 4.98 -1.95
CA ARG A 23 -3.34 4.48 -2.80
C ARG A 23 -3.14 2.99 -3.06
N ILE A 24 -4.18 2.20 -2.87
CA ILE A 24 -4.21 0.78 -3.21
C ILE A 24 -5.25 0.57 -4.28
N ASP A 25 -4.87 0.00 -5.42
CA ASP A 25 -5.77 -0.36 -6.49
C ASP A 25 -6.10 -1.85 -6.37
N VAL A 26 -7.39 -2.19 -6.22
CA VAL A 26 -7.86 -3.57 -6.05
C VAL A 26 -8.72 -3.99 -7.24
N PHE A 27 -8.45 -5.17 -7.79
CA PHE A 27 -9.25 -5.79 -8.83
C PHE A 27 -9.43 -7.29 -8.55
N TRP A 28 -10.38 -7.92 -9.22
CA TRP A 28 -10.62 -9.36 -9.12
C TRP A 28 -10.05 -10.07 -10.35
N ASP A 29 -9.17 -11.05 -10.14
CA ASP A 29 -8.66 -11.92 -11.19
C ASP A 29 -9.63 -13.09 -11.41
N GLN A 30 -10.28 -13.11 -12.57
CA GLN A 30 -11.25 -14.14 -12.93
C GLN A 30 -10.64 -15.52 -13.19
N GLN A 31 -9.36 -15.59 -13.59
CA GLN A 31 -8.67 -16.84 -13.89
C GLN A 31 -8.16 -17.48 -12.61
N ALA A 32 -7.51 -16.70 -11.75
CA ALA A 32 -6.95 -17.16 -10.49
C ALA A 32 -8.00 -17.26 -9.36
N LYS A 33 -9.17 -16.63 -9.53
CA LYS A 33 -10.25 -16.55 -8.52
C LYS A 33 -9.77 -15.93 -7.19
N VAL A 34 -9.03 -14.84 -7.29
CA VAL A 34 -8.52 -14.07 -6.16
C VAL A 34 -8.70 -12.58 -6.38
N PHE A 35 -8.75 -11.81 -5.30
CA PHE A 35 -8.53 -10.38 -5.34
C PHE A 35 -7.03 -10.10 -5.45
N VAL A 36 -6.68 -9.10 -6.24
CA VAL A 36 -5.31 -8.61 -6.39
C VAL A 36 -5.29 -7.13 -6.05
N ALA A 37 -4.35 -6.76 -5.18
CA ALA A 37 -4.07 -5.39 -4.78
C ALA A 37 -2.70 -4.97 -5.31
N THR A 38 -2.63 -3.77 -5.86
CA THR A 38 -1.38 -3.15 -6.35
C THR A 38 -1.32 -1.68 -5.92
N SER A 39 -0.15 -1.05 -5.99
CA SER A 39 -0.02 0.37 -5.68
C SER A 39 0.89 1.10 -6.67
N PRO A 40 0.46 2.24 -7.24
CA PRO A 40 1.36 3.13 -7.95
C PRO A 40 2.25 3.95 -7.00
N ASP A 41 1.89 4.02 -5.72
CA ASP A 41 2.59 4.83 -4.73
C ASP A 41 3.75 4.07 -4.08
N LEU A 42 3.66 2.73 -4.04
CA LEU A 42 4.65 1.86 -3.44
C LEU A 42 5.14 0.83 -4.47
N ARG A 43 6.34 1.05 -4.98
CA ARG A 43 6.91 0.20 -6.04
C ARG A 43 7.10 -1.23 -5.52
N GLY A 44 6.67 -2.21 -6.32
CA GLY A 44 6.78 -3.63 -5.98
C GLY A 44 5.63 -4.16 -5.12
N MET A 45 4.70 -3.31 -4.70
CA MET A 45 3.52 -3.74 -3.95
C MET A 45 2.56 -4.52 -4.85
N VAL A 46 2.42 -5.81 -4.55
CA VAL A 46 1.42 -6.72 -5.09
C VAL A 46 1.01 -7.66 -3.96
N ALA A 47 -0.27 -7.74 -3.67
CA ALA A 47 -0.85 -8.68 -2.70
C ALA A 47 -2.03 -9.39 -3.34
N GLU A 48 -2.22 -10.67 -3.06
CA GLU A 48 -3.33 -11.45 -3.60
C GLU A 48 -3.98 -12.31 -2.52
N ALA A 49 -5.30 -12.42 -2.54
CA ALA A 49 -6.02 -13.22 -1.57
C ALA A 49 -7.42 -13.64 -2.05
N PRO A 50 -7.96 -14.77 -1.58
CA PRO A 50 -9.27 -15.27 -2.01
C PRO A 50 -10.45 -14.42 -1.49
N THR A 51 -10.24 -13.63 -0.43
CA THR A 51 -11.27 -12.74 0.15
C THR A 51 -10.73 -11.35 0.40
N MET A 52 -11.60 -10.35 0.46
CA MET A 52 -11.19 -8.97 0.76
C MET A 52 -10.54 -8.85 2.14
N SER A 53 -11.07 -9.54 3.15
CA SER A 53 -10.50 -9.47 4.52
C SER A 53 -9.10 -10.06 4.59
N SER A 54 -8.85 -11.19 3.92
CA SER A 54 -7.48 -11.73 3.82
C SER A 54 -6.56 -10.84 2.98
N LEU A 55 -7.12 -10.13 1.98
CA LEU A 55 -6.35 -9.19 1.16
C LEU A 55 -5.88 -8.00 1.99
N GLU A 56 -6.74 -7.46 2.86
CA GLU A 56 -6.38 -6.34 3.75
C GLU A 56 -5.16 -6.68 4.62
N SER A 57 -5.11 -7.88 5.21
CA SER A 57 -3.96 -8.32 6.01
C SER A 57 -2.68 -8.49 5.19
N GLU A 58 -2.79 -8.99 3.96
CA GLU A 58 -1.66 -9.15 3.05
C GLU A 58 -1.14 -7.79 2.56
N VAL A 59 -2.05 -6.85 2.29
CA VAL A 59 -1.75 -5.46 1.94
C VAL A 59 -1.00 -4.78 3.08
N ASP A 60 -1.48 -4.89 4.32
CA ASP A 60 -0.82 -4.29 5.48
C ASP A 60 0.61 -4.81 5.65
N THR A 61 0.79 -6.13 5.55
CA THR A 61 2.12 -6.77 5.64
C THR A 61 3.05 -6.32 4.51
N SER A 62 2.55 -6.33 3.27
CA SER A 62 3.31 -5.89 2.10
C SER A 62 3.75 -4.43 2.20
N ILE A 63 2.88 -3.57 2.73
CA ILE A 63 3.18 -2.15 2.95
C ILE A 63 4.29 -2.00 3.98
N ASP A 64 4.20 -2.69 5.11
CA ASP A 64 5.21 -2.62 6.17
C ASP A 64 6.59 -3.09 5.69
N ASP A 65 6.65 -4.21 4.98
CA ASP A 65 7.90 -4.76 4.44
C ASP A 65 8.56 -3.81 3.43
N LEU A 66 7.78 -3.33 2.45
CA LEU A 66 8.29 -2.45 1.40
C LEU A 66 8.70 -1.07 1.93
N LEU A 67 7.98 -0.52 2.92
CA LEU A 67 8.38 0.74 3.54
C LEU A 67 9.62 0.60 4.41
N THR A 68 9.78 -0.54 5.08
CA THR A 68 10.99 -0.85 5.83
C THR A 68 12.20 -0.89 4.90
N ASP A 69 12.08 -1.52 3.73
CA ASP A 69 13.13 -1.56 2.71
C ASP A 69 13.44 -0.17 2.12
N GLU A 70 12.41 0.59 1.74
CA GLU A 70 12.54 1.91 1.11
C GLU A 70 13.14 2.99 2.05
N LEU A 71 12.90 2.88 3.36
CA LEU A 71 13.35 3.87 4.34
C LEU A 71 14.61 3.43 5.11
N GLY A 72 15.01 2.16 5.01
CA GLY A 72 16.21 1.62 5.64
C GLY A 72 16.21 1.71 7.17
N ASN A 73 15.06 1.94 7.79
CA ASN A 73 14.91 2.22 9.22
C ASN A 73 13.95 1.21 9.88
N HIS A 74 14.29 0.71 11.07
CA HIS A 74 13.43 -0.18 11.87
C HIS A 74 12.23 0.53 12.54
N HIS A 75 12.14 1.87 12.40
CA HIS A 75 10.96 2.64 12.82
C HIS A 75 10.16 2.98 11.56
N GLY A 76 9.24 2.08 11.19
CA GLY A 76 8.33 2.29 10.07
C GLY A 76 7.53 3.59 10.23
N PRO A 77 7.20 4.27 9.13
CA PRO A 77 6.44 5.50 9.18
C PRO A 77 5.02 5.20 9.70
N THR A 78 4.45 6.11 10.49
CA THR A 78 3.05 5.95 10.90
C THR A 78 2.13 6.21 9.70
N ILE A 79 1.59 5.15 9.13
CA ILE A 79 0.59 5.24 8.06
C ILE A 79 -0.75 5.54 8.69
N LYS A 80 -1.42 6.61 8.23
CA LYS A 80 -2.74 6.97 8.78
C LYS A 80 -3.89 6.30 8.07
N HIS A 81 -3.79 6.10 6.77
CA HIS A 81 -4.85 5.54 5.95
C HIS A 81 -4.29 5.17 4.57
N TYR A 82 -4.71 4.02 4.06
CA TYR A 82 -4.77 3.80 2.63
C TYR A 82 -6.21 3.88 2.14
N ARG A 83 -6.38 4.27 0.86
CA ARG A 83 -7.67 4.22 0.18
C ARG A 83 -7.59 3.12 -0.87
N ALA A 84 -8.39 2.07 -0.67
CA ALA A 84 -8.66 1.11 -1.72
C ALA A 84 -9.50 1.80 -2.82
N VAL A 85 -9.01 1.75 -4.05
CA VAL A 85 -9.70 2.15 -5.27
C VAL A 85 -10.03 0.85 -5.99
N GLN A 86 -11.30 0.47 -5.98
CA GLN A 86 -11.73 -0.75 -6.62
C GLN A 86 -11.91 -0.49 -8.12
N SER A 87 -11.12 -1.21 -8.93
CA SER A 87 -11.17 -1.15 -10.38
C SER A 87 -11.95 -2.37 -10.86
N TYR A 88 -13.19 -2.18 -11.32
CA TYR A 88 -13.90 -3.23 -12.04
C TYR A 88 -13.56 -3.10 -13.54
N PRO A 89 -13.09 -4.16 -14.22
CA PRO A 89 -13.04 -4.14 -15.67
C PRO A 89 -14.45 -3.96 -16.23
N ALA A 90 -14.58 -3.09 -17.23
CA ALA A 90 -15.81 -2.87 -17.99
C ALA A 90 -16.16 -4.08 -18.87
#